data_AF-A0A929NRD9-F1
#
_entry.id   AF-A0A929NRD9-F1
#
_cell.length_a   1.000
_cell.length_b   1.000
_cell.length_c   1.000
_cell.angle_alpha   90.00
_cell.angle_beta   90.00
_cell.angle_gamma   90.00
#
_symmetry.space_group_name_H-M   'P 1'
#
loop_
_entity.id
_entity.type
_entity.pdbx_description
1 polymer ?
#
loop_
_entity_poly.entity_id
_entity_poly.type
_entity_poly.pdbx_seq_one_letter_code
_entity_poly.pdbx_strand_id
1 'polypeptide(L)'
;LYRDGVTPGEAEIARRVAHYWKPYHDRLEAELARLKAAHGYALLWDAHSIRSVVPRLFEGQLPDFNIGTADGASCDPEPASQVLRATKPAQGYSAVLNGRFKGGYITRRYGHPQDGVHAIQLELSQRTYMDEAPPFTFREELAEKVRPVIRHMLTTLLDWAKPNRGQA
;
A
#
# COMPACT_ATOMS: atom_id res chain seq x y z
N LEU A 1 15.60 10.79 -12.55
CA LEU A 1 16.00 10.00 -13.75
C LEU A 1 17.43 10.34 -14.07
N TYR A 2 18.27 9.36 -14.38
CA TYR A 2 19.66 9.61 -14.74
C TYR A 2 19.74 10.42 -16.03
N ARG A 3 20.75 11.28 -16.15
CA ARG A 3 21.07 11.92 -17.43
C ARG A 3 21.56 10.85 -18.40
N ASP A 4 21.34 11.06 -19.69
CA ASP A 4 21.81 10.16 -20.73
C ASP A 4 23.32 9.92 -20.60
N GLY A 5 23.74 8.66 -20.69
CA GLY A 5 25.14 8.26 -20.51
C GLY A 5 25.65 8.23 -19.06
N VAL A 6 24.82 8.56 -18.06
CA VAL A 6 25.21 8.60 -16.63
C VAL A 6 24.42 7.57 -15.81
N THR A 7 24.10 6.43 -16.42
CA THR A 7 23.47 5.31 -15.71
C THR A 7 24.47 4.65 -14.77
N PRO A 8 24.00 4.10 -13.63
CA PRO A 8 24.90 3.42 -12.70
C PRO A 8 25.43 2.14 -13.36
N GLY A 9 26.75 1.95 -13.32
CA GLY A 9 27.37 0.68 -13.70
C GLY A 9 27.05 -0.43 -12.70
N GLU A 10 27.41 -1.66 -13.05
CA GLU A 10 27.09 -2.86 -12.26
C GLU A 10 27.56 -2.77 -10.80
N ALA A 11 28.78 -2.26 -10.57
CA ALA A 11 29.32 -2.11 -9.21
C ALA A 11 28.47 -1.16 -8.35
N GLU A 12 27.97 -0.08 -8.93
CA GLU A 12 27.11 0.87 -8.22
C GLU A 12 25.71 0.29 -7.97
N ILE A 13 25.17 -0.47 -8.93
CA ILE A 13 23.91 -1.20 -8.76
C ILE A 13 24.06 -2.23 -7.63
N ALA A 14 25.09 -3.07 -7.67
CA ALA A 14 25.35 -4.09 -6.65
C ALA A 14 25.52 -3.47 -5.25
N ARG A 15 26.24 -2.35 -5.16
CA ARG A 15 26.35 -1.59 -3.90
C ARG A 15 24.98 -1.17 -3.38
N ARG A 16 24.13 -0.57 -4.22
CA ARG A 16 22.78 -0.12 -3.79
C ARG A 16 21.88 -1.28 -3.40
N VAL A 17 21.96 -2.39 -4.12
CA VAL A 17 21.23 -3.61 -3.77
C VAL A 17 21.65 -4.10 -2.39
N ALA A 18 22.97 -4.19 -2.13
CA ALA A 18 23.49 -4.69 -0.86
C ALA A 18 23.18 -3.76 0.33
N HIS A 19 23.20 -2.43 0.14
CA HIS A 19 23.10 -1.47 1.24
C HIS A 19 21.69 -0.94 1.51
N TYR A 20 20.80 -0.96 0.50
CA TYR A 20 19.47 -0.36 0.64
C TYR A 20 18.35 -1.37 0.38
N TRP A 21 18.39 -2.06 -0.75
CA TRP A 21 17.30 -2.96 -1.15
C TRP A 21 17.27 -4.22 -0.29
N LYS A 22 18.39 -4.96 -0.22
CA LYS A 22 18.45 -6.24 0.48
C LYS A 22 18.15 -6.10 1.98
N PRO A 23 18.73 -5.15 2.73
CA PRO A 23 18.45 -5.03 4.16
C PRO A 23 16.98 -4.71 4.48
N TYR A 24 16.33 -3.89 3.64
CA TYR A 24 14.90 -3.60 3.76
C TYR A 24 14.06 -4.87 3.56
N HIS A 25 14.33 -5.61 2.49
CA HIS A 25 13.58 -6.81 2.14
C HIS A 25 13.82 -7.98 3.10
N ASP A 26 15.06 -8.16 3.58
CA ASP A 26 15.40 -9.14 4.62
C ASP A 26 14.64 -8.83 5.92
N ARG A 27 14.60 -7.56 6.35
CA ARG A 27 13.91 -7.17 7.58
C ARG A 27 12.40 -7.35 7.46
N LEU A 28 11.82 -6.99 6.32
CA LEU A 28 10.39 -7.15 6.06
C LEU A 28 9.99 -8.64 6.07
N GLU A 29 10.75 -9.49 5.39
CA GLU A 29 10.50 -10.94 5.36
C GLU A 29 10.59 -11.55 6.76
N ALA A 30 11.64 -11.21 7.52
CA ALA A 30 11.81 -11.68 8.90
C ALA A 30 10.66 -11.22 9.82
N GLU A 31 10.17 -9.99 9.65
CA GLU A 31 9.07 -9.46 10.47
C GLU A 31 7.73 -10.13 10.14
N LEU A 32 7.44 -10.37 8.86
CA LEU A 32 6.25 -11.11 8.45
C LEU A 32 6.28 -12.55 8.97
N ALA A 33 7.44 -13.22 8.88
CA ALA A 33 7.62 -14.55 9.46
C ALA A 33 7.41 -14.56 10.98
N ARG A 34 7.96 -13.57 11.70
CA ARG A 34 7.79 -13.42 13.14
C ARG A 34 6.32 -13.22 13.53
N LEU A 35 5.61 -12.32 12.85
CA LEU A 35 4.19 -12.05 13.10
C LEU A 35 3.32 -13.27 12.79
N LYS A 36 3.57 -13.93 11.66
CA LYS A 36 2.87 -15.17 11.30
C LYS A 36 3.10 -16.28 12.32
N ALA A 37 4.33 -16.46 12.80
CA ALA A 37 4.61 -17.44 13.85
C ALA A 37 3.89 -17.14 15.17
N ALA A 38 3.74 -15.85 15.52
CA ALA A 38 3.09 -15.43 16.76
C ALA A 38 1.56 -15.48 16.71
N HIS A 39 0.96 -15.25 15.54
CA HIS A 39 -0.49 -15.04 15.40
C HIS A 39 -1.18 -16.03 14.45
N GLY A 40 -0.43 -16.90 13.77
CA GLY A 40 -0.92 -17.77 12.70
C GLY A 40 -1.09 -17.08 11.35
N TYR A 41 -0.94 -15.75 11.30
CA TYR A 41 -1.07 -14.93 10.09
C TYR A 41 -0.22 -13.65 10.18
N ALA A 42 -0.01 -12.98 9.05
CA ALA A 42 0.55 -11.65 8.99
C ALA A 42 -0.23 -10.76 8.01
N LEU A 43 -0.43 -9.50 8.39
CA LEU A 43 -1.06 -8.48 7.55
C LEU A 43 -0.01 -7.44 7.17
N LEU A 44 0.19 -7.23 5.88
CA LEU A 44 1.10 -6.23 5.33
C LEU A 44 0.31 -5.08 4.70
N TRP A 45 0.50 -3.88 5.24
CA TRP A 45 -0.04 -2.65 4.67
C TRP A 45 1.08 -1.89 3.96
N ASP A 46 1.05 -1.90 2.63
CA ASP A 46 2.02 -1.25 1.76
C ASP A 46 1.51 0.14 1.38
N ALA A 47 1.93 1.17 2.14
CA ALA A 47 1.41 2.53 2.03
C ALA A 47 2.23 3.41 1.08
N HIS A 48 1.55 4.05 0.13
CA HIS A 48 2.10 4.95 -0.89
C HIS A 48 1.24 6.19 -1.03
N SER A 49 1.78 7.20 -1.71
CA SER A 49 1.02 8.37 -2.12
C SER A 49 1.49 8.89 -3.48
N ILE A 50 0.54 9.43 -4.25
CA ILE A 50 0.79 9.96 -5.58
C ILE A 50 0.02 11.26 -5.79
N ARG A 51 0.53 12.15 -6.65
CA ARG A 51 -0.26 13.27 -7.15
C ARG A 51 -1.55 12.80 -7.81
N SER A 52 -2.63 13.51 -7.57
CA SER A 52 -3.98 13.21 -8.07
C SER A 52 -4.07 13.24 -9.59
N VAL A 53 -3.22 14.02 -10.26
CA VAL A 53 -3.16 14.13 -11.72
C VAL A 53 -1.72 13.91 -12.18
N VAL A 54 -1.48 12.87 -12.96
CA VAL A 54 -0.15 12.53 -13.52
C VAL A 54 -0.26 12.28 -15.02
N PRO A 55 -0.33 13.34 -15.86
CA PRO A 55 -0.67 13.22 -17.28
C PRO A 55 0.32 12.37 -18.10
N ARG A 56 1.57 12.24 -17.62
CA ARG A 56 2.58 11.38 -18.26
C ARG A 56 2.29 9.88 -18.11
N LEU A 57 1.47 9.49 -17.15
CA LEU A 57 1.20 8.09 -16.81
C LEU A 57 -0.28 7.73 -16.96
N PHE A 58 -1.18 8.67 -16.66
CA PHE A 58 -2.61 8.42 -16.60
C PHE A 58 -3.40 9.61 -17.15
N GLU A 59 -4.53 9.31 -17.79
CA GLU A 59 -5.52 10.32 -18.15
C GLU A 59 -6.40 10.67 -16.95
N GLY A 60 -6.72 11.96 -16.82
CA GLY A 60 -7.65 12.46 -15.81
C GLY A 60 -7.11 12.44 -14.37
N GLN A 61 -8.03 12.61 -13.43
CA GLN A 61 -7.75 12.56 -12.00
C GLN A 61 -7.88 11.13 -11.48
N LEU A 62 -6.88 10.68 -10.74
CA LEU A 62 -6.88 9.40 -10.05
C LEU A 62 -7.86 9.42 -8.87
N PRO A 63 -8.49 8.28 -8.53
CA PRO A 63 -9.24 8.13 -7.28
C PRO A 63 -8.40 8.50 -6.06
N ASP A 64 -9.04 8.92 -4.97
CA ASP A 64 -8.32 9.34 -3.76
C ASP A 64 -7.70 8.15 -3.03
N PHE A 65 -8.44 7.05 -2.91
CA PHE A 65 -7.97 5.78 -2.33
C PHE A 65 -7.86 4.71 -3.43
N ASN A 66 -6.65 4.38 -3.85
CA ASN A 66 -6.41 3.29 -4.80
C ASN A 66 -5.88 2.08 -4.03
N ILE A 67 -6.71 1.07 -3.85
CA ILE A 67 -6.38 -0.14 -3.12
C ILE A 67 -5.94 -1.21 -4.11
N GLY A 68 -4.83 -1.89 -3.83
CA GLY A 68 -4.27 -2.91 -4.70
C GLY A 68 -3.99 -4.23 -3.98
N THR A 69 -4.40 -5.35 -4.58
CA THR A 69 -4.23 -6.71 -4.01
C THR A 69 -3.67 -7.72 -5.02
N ALA A 70 -2.90 -7.23 -5.99
CA ALA A 70 -2.41 -7.97 -7.15
C ALA A 70 -3.53 -8.71 -7.89
N ASP A 71 -4.65 -8.02 -8.16
CA ASP A 71 -5.88 -8.62 -8.71
C ASP A 71 -6.41 -9.81 -7.90
N GLY A 72 -6.22 -9.79 -6.57
CA GLY A 72 -6.62 -10.84 -5.64
C GLY A 72 -5.53 -11.85 -5.30
N ALA A 73 -4.35 -11.79 -5.94
CA ALA A 73 -3.27 -12.72 -5.66
C ALA A 73 -2.55 -12.47 -4.32
N SER A 74 -2.58 -11.24 -3.77
CA SER A 74 -1.83 -10.89 -2.56
C SER A 74 -2.68 -10.82 -1.29
N CYS A 75 -4.00 -10.85 -1.38
CA CYS A 75 -4.92 -10.73 -0.24
C CYS A 75 -6.26 -11.37 -0.58
N ASP A 76 -6.95 -11.92 0.42
CA ASP A 76 -8.25 -12.55 0.20
C ASP A 76 -9.29 -11.53 -0.27
N PRO A 77 -10.27 -11.94 -1.11
CA PRO A 77 -11.28 -11.03 -1.64
C PRO A 77 -12.13 -10.36 -0.55
N GLU A 78 -12.44 -11.08 0.53
CA GLU A 78 -13.26 -10.57 1.63
C GLU A 78 -12.62 -9.34 2.31
N PRO A 79 -11.42 -9.43 2.94
CA PRO A 79 -10.80 -8.29 3.61
C PRO A 79 -10.53 -7.13 2.63
N ALA A 80 -10.14 -7.43 1.38
CA ALA A 80 -9.96 -6.40 0.36
C ALA A 80 -11.26 -5.61 0.08
N SER A 81 -12.39 -6.32 -0.01
CA SER A 81 -13.70 -5.69 -0.21
C SER A 81 -14.17 -4.90 1.01
N GLN A 82 -13.88 -5.37 2.22
CA GLN A 82 -14.20 -4.67 3.47
C GLN A 82 -13.39 -3.38 3.60
N VAL A 83 -12.08 -3.43 3.29
CA VAL A 83 -11.21 -2.24 3.25
C VAL A 83 -11.71 -1.21 2.23
N LEU A 84 -12.15 -1.63 1.04
CA LEU A 84 -12.78 -0.71 0.08
C LEU A 84 -14.08 -0.09 0.65
N ARG A 85 -14.93 -0.89 1.31
CA ARG A 85 -16.17 -0.38 1.91
C ARG A 85 -15.90 0.61 3.06
N ALA A 86 -14.80 0.45 3.77
CA ALA A 86 -14.39 1.35 4.85
C ALA A 86 -14.10 2.79 4.37
N THR A 87 -13.93 3.03 3.07
CA THR A 87 -13.81 4.40 2.54
C THR A 87 -15.16 5.11 2.36
N LYS A 88 -16.28 4.36 2.25
CA LYS A 88 -17.60 4.90 1.92
C LYS A 88 -18.17 5.93 2.91
N PRO A 89 -17.97 5.81 4.24
CA PRO A 89 -18.46 6.82 5.18
C PRO A 89 -17.83 8.21 4.96
N ALA A 90 -16.68 8.27 4.29
CA ALA A 90 -15.96 9.49 4.03
C ALA A 90 -16.54 10.21 2.80
N GLN A 91 -17.58 11.03 3.03
CA GLN A 91 -18.19 11.84 1.99
C GLN A 91 -17.14 12.70 1.27
N GLY A 92 -17.16 12.68 -0.06
CA GLY A 92 -16.28 13.49 -0.90
C GLY A 92 -14.96 12.85 -1.33
N TYR A 93 -14.64 11.63 -0.85
CA TYR A 93 -13.51 10.87 -1.37
C TYR A 93 -13.94 9.80 -2.38
N SER A 94 -13.11 9.62 -3.40
CA SER A 94 -13.25 8.56 -4.39
C SER A 94 -12.35 7.36 -4.04
N ALA A 95 -12.79 6.15 -4.36
CA ALA A 95 -12.02 4.94 -4.05
C ALA A 95 -12.19 3.87 -5.13
N VAL A 96 -11.15 3.07 -5.34
CA VAL A 96 -11.16 1.93 -6.27
C VAL A 96 -10.32 0.78 -5.71
N LEU A 97 -10.74 -0.46 -6.02
CA LEU A 97 -9.96 -1.67 -5.75
C LEU A 97 -9.45 -2.24 -7.08
N ASN A 98 -8.15 -2.51 -7.16
CA ASN A 98 -7.46 -3.03 -8.34
C ASN A 98 -7.72 -2.23 -9.62
N GLY A 99 -7.77 -0.89 -9.49
CA GLY A 99 -7.83 0.05 -10.60
C GLY A 99 -6.50 0.15 -11.34
N ARG A 100 -5.95 1.37 -11.45
CA ARG A 100 -4.61 1.57 -12.05
C ARG A 100 -3.49 1.01 -11.16
N PHE A 101 -3.65 1.13 -9.84
CA PHE A 101 -2.71 0.61 -8.86
C PHE A 101 -3.19 -0.72 -8.32
N LYS A 102 -2.70 -1.79 -8.93
CA LYS A 102 -3.09 -3.17 -8.58
C LYS A 102 -2.26 -3.76 -7.45
N GLY A 103 -1.38 -3.00 -6.80
CA GLY A 103 -0.30 -3.58 -5.97
C GLY A 103 0.99 -3.67 -6.78
N GLY A 104 2.15 -3.63 -6.11
CA GLY A 104 3.50 -3.59 -6.70
C GLY A 104 4.35 -4.84 -6.39
N TYR A 105 5.68 -4.65 -6.35
CA TYR A 105 6.62 -5.72 -6.04
C TYR A 105 6.38 -6.28 -4.63
N ILE A 106 6.22 -5.42 -3.64
CA ILE A 106 6.04 -5.80 -2.22
C ILE A 106 4.81 -6.68 -2.06
N THR A 107 3.64 -6.24 -2.54
CA THR A 107 2.43 -7.05 -2.41
C THR A 107 2.52 -8.39 -3.12
N ARG A 108 3.13 -8.45 -4.33
CA ARG A 108 3.29 -9.73 -5.06
C ARG A 108 4.32 -10.67 -4.45
N ARG A 109 5.38 -10.13 -3.86
CA ARG A 109 6.47 -10.93 -3.27
C ARG A 109 6.11 -11.49 -1.91
N TYR A 110 5.30 -10.76 -1.14
CA TYR A 110 5.04 -11.09 0.27
C TYR A 110 3.60 -11.49 0.55
N GLY A 111 2.65 -11.13 -0.31
CA GLY A 111 1.27 -11.58 -0.19
C GLY A 111 1.12 -13.02 -0.67
N HIS A 112 0.84 -13.90 0.28
CA HIS A 112 0.56 -15.32 0.08
C HIS A 112 -0.66 -15.68 0.94
N PRO A 113 -1.88 -15.29 0.52
CA PRO A 113 -3.08 -15.44 1.34
C PRO A 113 -3.38 -16.90 1.70
N GLN A 114 -3.06 -17.85 0.80
CA GLN A 114 -3.16 -19.29 1.07
C GLN A 114 -2.25 -19.75 2.24
N ASP A 115 -1.19 -19.01 2.50
CA ASP A 115 -0.23 -19.23 3.58
C ASP A 115 -0.48 -18.27 4.76
N GLY A 116 -1.62 -17.59 4.82
CA GLY A 116 -1.97 -16.67 5.90
C GLY A 116 -1.16 -15.37 5.93
N VAL A 117 -0.53 -14.97 4.81
CA VAL A 117 0.10 -13.64 4.70
C VAL A 117 -0.68 -12.80 3.71
N HIS A 118 -1.38 -11.78 4.18
CA HIS A 118 -2.20 -10.92 3.34
C HIS A 118 -1.54 -9.55 3.18
N ALA A 119 -1.31 -9.13 1.94
CA ALA A 119 -0.71 -7.84 1.61
C ALA A 119 -1.66 -6.97 0.79
N ILE A 120 -1.91 -5.76 1.27
CA ILE A 120 -2.73 -4.74 0.61
C ILE A 120 -1.87 -3.50 0.38
N GLN A 121 -1.90 -2.97 -0.85
CA GLN A 121 -1.35 -1.66 -1.18
C GLN A 121 -2.44 -0.59 -1.02
N LEU A 122 -2.09 0.55 -0.43
CA LEU A 122 -2.83 1.81 -0.58
C LEU A 122 -1.95 2.80 -1.31
N GLU A 123 -2.41 3.29 -2.46
CA GLU A 123 -1.89 4.48 -3.11
C GLU A 123 -2.86 5.64 -2.86
N LEU A 124 -2.49 6.55 -1.96
CA LEU A 124 -3.30 7.69 -1.53
C LEU A 124 -3.00 8.94 -2.36
N SER A 125 -4.05 9.60 -2.85
CA SER A 125 -3.92 10.87 -3.55
C SER A 125 -3.39 11.98 -2.62
N GLN A 126 -2.31 12.65 -3.02
CA GLN A 126 -1.61 13.64 -2.17
C GLN A 126 -2.48 14.83 -1.80
N ARG A 127 -3.38 15.27 -2.68
CA ARG A 127 -4.36 16.34 -2.40
C ARG A 127 -5.25 16.08 -1.19
N THR A 128 -5.28 14.86 -0.66
CA THR A 128 -6.05 14.52 0.54
C THR A 128 -5.37 14.99 1.83
N TYR A 129 -4.09 15.38 1.79
CA TYR A 129 -3.34 15.81 2.97
C TYR A 129 -2.24 16.85 2.70
N MET A 130 -1.93 17.19 1.45
CA MET A 130 -0.88 18.15 1.11
C MET A 130 -1.13 18.88 -0.21
N ASP A 131 -0.44 19.99 -0.43
CA ASP A 131 -0.39 20.67 -1.72
C ASP A 131 0.44 19.83 -2.72
N GLU A 132 -0.09 19.61 -3.93
CA GLU A 132 0.58 18.79 -4.98
C GLU A 132 1.56 19.59 -5.87
N ALA A 133 1.78 20.85 -5.51
CA ALA A 133 2.71 21.77 -6.14
C ALA A 133 3.68 22.35 -5.09
N PRO A 134 4.89 22.79 -5.50
CA PRO A 134 5.82 23.44 -4.60
C PRO A 134 5.16 24.61 -3.84
N PRO A 135 5.40 24.73 -2.52
CA PRO A 135 6.43 24.05 -1.73
C PRO A 135 6.03 22.68 -1.15
N PHE A 136 4.94 22.07 -1.63
CA PHE A 136 4.43 20.78 -1.16
C PHE A 136 4.01 20.80 0.32
N THR A 137 3.33 21.87 0.72
CA THR A 137 2.92 22.10 2.11
C THR A 137 2.03 20.97 2.59
N PHE A 138 2.34 20.41 3.76
CA PHE A 138 1.42 19.53 4.46
C PHE A 138 0.20 20.34 4.95
N ARG A 139 -1.00 19.84 4.72
CA ARG A 139 -2.28 20.51 5.01
C ARG A 139 -2.98 19.76 6.13
N GLU A 140 -2.70 20.18 7.37
CA GLU A 140 -3.21 19.51 8.59
C GLU A 140 -4.74 19.38 8.56
N GLU A 141 -5.44 20.40 8.08
CA GLU A 141 -6.91 20.42 7.97
C GLU A 141 -7.48 19.41 6.98
N LEU A 142 -6.70 19.01 5.97
CA LEU A 142 -7.05 17.94 5.04
C LEU A 142 -6.65 16.58 5.63
N ALA A 143 -5.46 16.51 6.24
CA ALA A 143 -4.97 15.31 6.89
C ALA A 143 -5.90 14.84 8.02
N GLU A 144 -6.44 15.75 8.83
CA GLU A 144 -7.41 15.44 9.88
C GLU A 144 -8.70 14.78 9.34
N LYS A 145 -9.06 15.04 8.08
CA LYS A 145 -10.23 14.40 7.43
C LYS A 145 -9.89 13.02 6.89
N VAL A 146 -8.68 12.80 6.36
CA VAL A 146 -8.30 11.50 5.77
C VAL A 146 -7.83 10.48 6.81
N ARG A 147 -7.19 10.94 7.90
CA ARG A 147 -6.72 10.10 9.02
C ARG A 147 -7.78 9.13 9.57
N PRO A 148 -9.02 9.56 9.91
CA PRO A 148 -10.03 8.64 10.42
C PRO A 148 -10.44 7.57 9.40
N VAL A 149 -10.39 7.88 8.10
CA VAL A 149 -10.69 6.92 7.03
C VAL A 149 -9.61 5.85 6.95
N ILE A 150 -8.33 6.25 6.93
CA ILE A 150 -7.19 5.32 6.95
C ILE A 150 -7.23 4.46 8.20
N ARG A 151 -7.51 5.08 9.37
CA ARG A 151 -7.70 4.33 10.62
C ARG A 151 -8.80 3.29 10.49
N HIS A 152 -9.95 3.65 9.92
CA HIS A 152 -11.06 2.72 9.74
C HIS A 152 -10.70 1.57 8.78
N MET A 153 -9.96 1.82 7.71
CA MET A 153 -9.45 0.79 6.81
C MET A 153 -8.52 -0.20 7.55
N LEU A 154 -7.57 0.33 8.33
CA LEU A 154 -6.63 -0.49 9.10
C LEU A 154 -7.33 -1.30 10.19
N THR A 155 -8.25 -0.70 10.94
CA THR A 155 -9.02 -1.41 11.96
C THR A 155 -9.91 -2.48 11.35
N THR A 156 -10.52 -2.22 10.19
CA THR A 156 -11.31 -3.22 9.45
C THR A 156 -10.47 -4.44 9.09
N LEU A 157 -9.25 -4.23 8.60
CA LEU A 157 -8.33 -5.33 8.28
C LEU A 157 -7.90 -6.10 9.53
N LEU A 158 -7.60 -5.41 10.62
CA LEU A 158 -7.25 -6.03 11.90
C LEU A 158 -8.41 -6.83 12.50
N ASP A 159 -9.62 -6.28 12.44
CA ASP A 159 -10.82 -6.91 13.00
C ASP A 159 -11.27 -8.12 12.18
N TRP A 160 -11.02 -8.15 10.87
CA TRP A 160 -11.19 -9.35 10.07
C TRP A 160 -10.24 -10.48 10.52
N ALA A 161 -9.00 -10.14 10.90
CA ALA A 161 -8.00 -11.14 11.24
C ALA A 161 -8.13 -11.71 12.67
N LYS A 162 -8.80 -11.01 13.60
CA LYS A 162 -8.95 -11.43 15.02
C LYS A 162 -9.83 -12.69 15.25
N PRO A 163 -10.98 -12.89 14.58
CA PRO A 163 -11.87 -14.02 14.86
C PRO A 163 -11.74 -15.19 13.88
N ASN A 164 -10.98 -15.04 12.79
CA ASN A 164 -11.22 -15.88 11.63
C ASN A 164 -10.72 -17.32 11.69
N ARG A 165 -9.87 -17.75 12.64
CA ARG A 165 -9.53 -19.19 12.82
C ARG A 165 -9.17 -19.59 14.25
N GLY A 166 -10.18 -19.65 15.12
CA GLY A 166 -10.18 -20.54 16.29
C GLY A 166 -10.56 -21.99 15.96
N GLN A 167 -10.58 -22.37 14.69
CA GLN A 167 -10.87 -23.72 14.20
C GLN A 167 -9.92 -24.04 13.04
N ALA A 168 -8.77 -24.62 13.36
CA ALA A 168 -7.96 -25.43 12.47
C ALA A 168 -7.36 -26.56 13.31
#